data_AF-D3A161-F1
#
_entry.id   AF-D3A161-F1
#
_cell.length_a   1.000
_cell.length_b   1.000
_cell.length_c   1.000
_cell.angle_alpha   90.00
_cell.angle_beta   90.00
_cell.angle_gamma   90.00
#
_symmetry.space_group_name_H-M   'P 1'
#
loop_
_entity.id
_entity.type
_entity.pdbx_description
1 polymer ?
#
loop_
_entity_poly.entity_id
_entity_poly.type
_entity_poly.pdbx_seq_one_letter_code
_entity_poly.pdbx_strand_id
1 'polypeptide(L)'
;MRHTKDDLTENGKTKTVDFVTGLVKWRIRPPSVKVTGVAAVLAWMSEKTAYQSFIRTKQEIDKDAILNEREQFANGQVPGIKIVSGLEDFVIEPTEQELA
;
A
#
# COMPACT_ATOMS: atom_id res chain seq x y z
N MET A 1 7.58 11.35 -42.52
CA MET A 1 7.70 9.89 -42.66
C MET A 1 7.43 9.24 -41.31
N ARG A 2 6.59 8.19 -41.26
CA ARG A 2 6.31 7.42 -40.04
C ARG A 2 7.00 6.06 -40.16
N HIS A 3 8.08 5.86 -39.40
CA HIS A 3 8.78 4.58 -39.37
C HIS A 3 8.12 3.64 -38.36
N THR A 4 7.94 2.38 -38.73
CA THR A 4 7.43 1.32 -37.84
C THR A 4 8.57 0.68 -37.07
N LYS A 5 8.27 0.06 -35.92
CA LYS A 5 9.28 -0.59 -35.07
C LYS A 5 10.16 -1.58 -35.86
N ASP A 6 9.56 -2.35 -36.76
CA ASP A 6 10.26 -3.37 -37.56
C ASP A 6 11.26 -2.76 -38.54
N ASP A 7 10.98 -1.57 -39.07
CA ASP A 7 11.85 -0.80 -39.96
C ASP A 7 13.08 -0.26 -39.21
N LEU A 8 12.89 0.20 -37.97
CA LEU A 8 13.95 0.78 -37.15
C LEU A 8 14.81 -0.26 -36.41
N THR A 9 14.31 -1.47 -36.22
CA THR A 9 15.00 -2.52 -35.44
C THR A 9 15.61 -3.62 -36.30
N GLU A 10 15.69 -3.40 -37.62
CA GLU A 10 16.21 -4.36 -38.60
C GLU A 10 15.50 -5.72 -38.45
N ASN A 11 14.16 -5.69 -38.45
CA ASN A 11 13.28 -6.85 -38.19
C ASN A 11 13.49 -7.51 -36.82
N GLY A 12 13.85 -6.72 -35.79
CA GLY A 12 13.99 -7.17 -34.41
C GLY A 12 15.39 -7.64 -34.00
N LYS A 13 16.41 -7.52 -34.87
CA LYS A 13 17.80 -7.85 -34.54
C LYS A 13 18.43 -6.93 -33.51
N THR A 14 18.02 -5.66 -33.46
CA THR A 14 18.57 -4.71 -32.49
C THR A 14 17.46 -3.96 -31.77
N LYS A 15 17.51 -3.97 -30.43
CA LYS A 15 16.50 -3.33 -29.56
C LYS A 15 16.89 -1.90 -29.17
N THR A 16 17.88 -1.34 -29.84
CA THR A 16 18.50 -0.04 -29.55
C THR A 16 18.86 0.63 -30.87
N VAL A 17 18.44 1.87 -31.06
CA VAL A 17 18.82 2.69 -32.22
C VAL A 17 19.36 4.00 -31.68
N ASP A 18 20.56 4.37 -32.13
CA ASP A 18 21.20 5.63 -31.80
C ASP A 18 20.80 6.68 -32.84
N PHE A 19 20.21 7.79 -32.40
CA PHE A 19 19.94 8.95 -33.23
C PHE A 19 20.77 10.14 -32.73
N VAL A 20 21.03 11.10 -33.61
CA VAL A 20 21.76 12.35 -33.29
C VAL A 20 21.14 13.11 -32.10
N THR A 21 19.83 12.97 -31.89
CA THR A 21 19.08 13.61 -30.79
C THR A 21 18.85 12.71 -29.58
N GLY A 22 19.34 11.47 -29.59
CA GLY A 22 19.24 10.55 -28.47
C GLY A 22 19.02 9.09 -28.83
N LEU A 23 19.07 8.24 -27.81
CA LEU A 23 19.07 6.79 -27.93
C LEU A 23 17.67 6.20 -27.67
N VAL A 24 17.09 5.52 -28.65
CA VAL A 24 15.79 4.86 -28.52
C VAL A 24 16.01 3.38 -28.22
N LYS A 25 15.48 2.91 -27.08
CA LYS A 25 15.58 1.51 -26.62
C LYS A 25 14.20 0.87 -26.50
N TRP A 26 13.97 -0.23 -27.20
CA TRP A 26 12.80 -1.08 -27.02
C TRP A 26 13.04 -2.07 -25.89
N ARG A 27 12.32 -1.90 -24.78
CA ARG A 27 12.33 -2.85 -23.66
C ARG A 27 10.97 -3.52 -23.53
N ILE A 28 11.01 -4.85 -23.37
CA ILE A 28 9.85 -5.60 -22.89
C ILE A 28 9.92 -5.47 -21.38
N ARG A 29 8.94 -4.82 -20.78
CA ARG A 29 8.86 -4.75 -19.33
C ARG A 29 8.51 -6.15 -18.81
N PRO A 30 9.08 -6.56 -17.67
CA PRO A 30 8.64 -7.80 -17.03
C PRO A 30 7.13 -7.76 -16.80
N PRO A 31 6.46 -8.93 -16.79
CA PRO A 31 5.02 -8.98 -16.62
C PRO A 31 4.61 -8.27 -15.33
N SER A 32 3.64 -7.36 -15.45
CA SER A 32 3.09 -6.59 -14.32
C SER A 32 1.65 -7.02 -14.11
N VAL A 33 1.26 -7.17 -12.85
CA VAL A 33 -0.13 -7.44 -12.49
C VAL A 33 -0.88 -6.11 -12.38
N LYS A 34 -2.07 -6.03 -12.98
CA LYS A 34 -3.01 -4.92 -12.81
C LYS A 34 -4.32 -5.49 -12.28
N VAL A 35 -4.78 -4.99 -11.15
CA VAL A 35 -6.05 -5.41 -10.53
C VAL A 35 -7.06 -4.28 -10.69
N THR A 36 -8.25 -4.61 -11.20
CA THR A 36 -9.37 -3.66 -11.32
C THR A 36 -10.49 -4.17 -10.41
N GLY A 37 -11.08 -3.30 -9.59
CA GLY A 37 -12.13 -3.73 -8.64
C GLY A 37 -11.59 -4.60 -7.50
N VAL A 38 -10.60 -4.08 -6.76
CA VAL A 38 -9.87 -4.80 -5.71
C VAL A 38 -10.81 -5.53 -4.73
N ALA A 39 -11.90 -4.90 -4.30
CA ALA A 39 -12.85 -5.52 -3.36
C ALA A 39 -13.54 -6.79 -3.91
N ALA A 40 -13.99 -6.76 -5.16
CA ALA A 40 -14.62 -7.92 -5.80
C ALA A 40 -13.62 -9.05 -6.05
N VAL A 41 -12.39 -8.69 -6.45
CA VAL A 41 -11.30 -9.66 -6.62
C VAL A 41 -10.93 -10.30 -5.29
N LEU A 42 -10.81 -9.53 -4.21
CA LEU A 42 -10.52 -10.05 -2.88
C LEU A 42 -11.63 -10.97 -2.37
N ALA A 43 -12.91 -10.62 -2.56
CA ALA A 43 -14.03 -11.48 -2.16
C ALA A 43 -13.97 -12.84 -2.86
N TRP A 44 -13.87 -12.84 -4.19
CA TRP A 44 -13.78 -14.06 -5.00
C TRP A 44 -12.53 -14.89 -4.68
N MET A 45 -11.41 -14.22 -4.41
CA MET A 45 -10.15 -14.86 -4.05
C MET A 45 -10.21 -15.47 -2.65
N SER A 46 -10.92 -14.82 -1.72
CA SER A 46 -11.08 -15.29 -0.34
C SER A 46 -11.97 -16.53 -0.26
N GLU A 47 -12.96 -16.67 -1.14
CA GLU A 47 -13.84 -17.85 -1.23
C GLU A 47 -13.11 -19.13 -1.65
N LYS A 48 -11.92 -19.00 -2.27
CA LYS A 48 -11.18 -20.11 -2.84
C LYS A 48 -9.89 -20.36 -2.05
N THR A 49 -9.81 -21.51 -1.40
CA THR A 49 -8.65 -21.94 -0.59
C THR A 49 -7.34 -21.91 -1.38
N ALA A 50 -7.38 -22.14 -2.70
CA ALA A 50 -6.20 -22.12 -3.57
C ALA A 50 -5.51 -20.74 -3.65
N TYR A 51 -6.21 -19.66 -3.32
CA TYR A 51 -5.71 -18.30 -3.49
C TYR A 51 -5.40 -17.55 -2.18
N GLN A 52 -5.63 -18.19 -1.03
CA GLN A 52 -5.36 -17.64 0.29
C GLN A 52 -3.90 -17.16 0.42
N SER A 53 -2.93 -17.88 -0.16
CA SER A 53 -1.50 -17.50 -0.13
C SER A 53 -1.16 -16.21 -0.88
N PHE A 54 -2.06 -15.70 -1.72
CA PHE A 54 -1.87 -14.44 -2.47
C PHE A 54 -2.60 -13.26 -1.84
N ILE A 55 -3.43 -13.50 -0.83
CA ILE A 55 -4.11 -12.45 -0.07
C ILE A 55 -3.19 -12.03 1.08
N ARG A 56 -2.69 -10.80 1.04
CA ARG A 56 -1.91 -10.24 2.14
C ARG A 56 -2.86 -9.68 3.19
N THR A 57 -2.83 -10.25 4.40
CA THR A 57 -3.52 -9.70 5.56
C THR A 57 -2.58 -8.87 6.41
N LYS A 58 -3.04 -7.68 6.83
CA LYS A 58 -2.37 -6.88 7.85
C LYS A 58 -3.17 -7.04 9.13
N GLN A 59 -2.60 -7.70 10.13
CA GLN A 59 -3.20 -7.79 11.45
C GLN A 59 -2.75 -6.57 12.24
N GLU A 60 -3.71 -5.76 12.67
CA GLU A 60 -3.48 -4.58 13.51
C GLU A 60 -4.14 -4.82 14.86
N ILE A 61 -3.51 -4.29 15.91
CA ILE A 61 -4.03 -4.39 17.26
C ILE A 61 -5.13 -3.34 17.41
N ASP A 62 -6.36 -3.80 17.64
CA ASP A 62 -7.48 -2.92 17.92
C ASP A 62 -7.41 -2.41 19.37
N LYS A 63 -6.96 -1.16 19.50
CA LYS A 63 -6.77 -0.52 20.82
C LYS A 63 -8.09 -0.14 21.47
N ASP A 64 -9.15 0.07 20.70
CA ASP A 64 -10.47 0.46 21.20
C ASP A 64 -11.17 -0.73 21.84
N ALA A 65 -11.14 -1.89 21.17
CA ALA A 65 -11.61 -3.16 21.73
C ALA A 65 -10.86 -3.52 23.02
N ILE A 66 -9.53 -3.33 23.06
CA ILE A 66 -8.74 -3.52 24.27
C ILE A 66 -9.15 -2.56 25.40
N LEU A 67 -9.46 -1.30 25.06
CA LEU A 67 -9.91 -0.31 26.05
C LEU A 67 -11.32 -0.62 26.57
N ASN A 68 -12.20 -1.10 25.70
CA ASN A 68 -13.54 -1.55 26.07
C ASN A 68 -13.49 -2.77 27.00
N GLU A 69 -12.59 -3.73 26.73
CA GLU A 69 -12.35 -4.91 27.56
C GLU A 69 -11.18 -4.72 28.54
N ARG A 70 -10.96 -3.48 29.01
CA ARG A 70 -9.84 -3.11 29.88
C ARG A 70 -9.64 -4.04 31.08
N GLU A 71 -10.71 -4.62 31.61
CA GLU A 71 -10.67 -5.52 32.77
C GLU A 71 -9.96 -6.85 32.45
N GLN A 72 -10.07 -7.36 31.22
CA GLN A 72 -9.38 -8.58 30.78
C GLN A 72 -7.90 -8.34 30.52
N PHE A 73 -7.54 -7.13 30.09
CA PHE A 73 -6.15 -6.77 29.76
C PHE A 73 -5.41 -6.08 30.92
N ALA A 74 -6.11 -5.60 31.95
CA ALA A 74 -5.52 -4.95 33.13
C ALA A 74 -4.59 -5.86 33.94
N ASN A 75 -4.84 -7.17 33.94
CA ASN A 75 -4.03 -8.16 34.66
C ASN A 75 -2.78 -8.61 33.89
N GLY A 76 -2.39 -7.90 32.82
CA GLY A 76 -1.18 -8.22 32.06
C GLY A 76 -1.29 -9.54 31.28
N GLN A 77 -2.52 -9.93 30.92
CA GLN A 77 -2.80 -11.20 30.23
C GLN A 77 -2.10 -11.32 28.87
N VAL A 78 -1.72 -10.19 28.27
CA VAL A 78 -0.91 -10.16 27.04
C VAL A 78 0.39 -9.39 27.29
N PRO A 79 1.57 -10.05 27.17
CA PRO A 79 2.85 -9.36 27.30
C PRO A 79 3.00 -8.31 26.19
N GLY A 80 3.30 -7.07 26.59
CA GLY A 80 3.48 -5.92 25.69
C GLY A 80 2.27 -4.99 25.56
N ILE A 81 1.11 -5.35 26.12
CA ILE A 81 -0.06 -4.46 26.19
C ILE A 81 -0.09 -3.82 27.59
N LYS A 82 0.09 -2.50 27.66
CA LYS A 82 -0.04 -1.70 28.89
C LYS A 82 -1.17 -0.70 28.70
N ILE A 83 -2.24 -0.83 29.48
CA ILE A 83 -3.30 0.18 29.56
C ILE A 83 -2.77 1.30 30.44
N VAL A 84 -2.52 2.47 29.85
CA VAL A 84 -2.13 3.67 30.59
C VAL A 84 -3.39 4.50 30.78
N SER A 85 -3.81 4.65 32.03
CA SER A 85 -5.00 5.40 32.43
C SER A 85 -4.60 6.44 33.48
N GLY A 86 -5.21 7.63 33.43
CA GLY A 86 -4.93 8.70 34.38
C GLY A 86 -3.72 9.56 34.03
N LEU A 87 -3.43 9.74 32.75
CA LEU A 87 -2.54 10.82 32.31
C LEU A 87 -3.31 12.13 32.33
N GLU A 88 -2.78 13.10 33.05
CA GLU A 88 -3.29 14.48 33.06
C GLU A 88 -2.50 15.27 32.01
N ASP A 89 -3.14 15.59 30.88
CA ASP A 89 -2.58 16.46 29.85
C ASP A 89 -3.10 17.89 30.05
N PHE A 90 -2.20 18.86 30.21
CA PHE A 90 -2.55 20.28 30.24
C PHE A 90 -2.36 20.89 28.84
N VAL A 91 -3.47 21.17 28.16
CA VAL A 91 -3.48 21.78 26.83
C VAL A 91 -3.73 23.28 26.97
N ILE A 92 -2.83 24.09 26.41
CA ILE A 92 -3.01 25.55 26.31
C ILE A 92 -3.42 25.85 24.88
N GLU A 93 -4.70 26.09 24.67
CA GLU A 93 -5.21 26.55 23.38
C GLU A 93 -5.01 28.08 23.28
N PRO A 94 -4.25 28.58 22.29
CA PRO A 94 -4.14 30.02 22.09
C PRO A 94 -5.51 30.58 21.73
N THR A 95 -6.08 31.42 22.60
CA THR A 95 -7.28 32.19 22.30
C THR A 95 -6.92 33.30 21.33
N GLU A 96 -7.59 33.36 20.19
CA GLU A 96 -7.46 34.45 19.23
C GLU A 96 -8.29 35.64 19.76
N GLN A 97 -7.64 36.56 20.47
CA GLN A 97 -8.28 37.79 20.93
C GLN A 97 -8.43 38.76 19.76
N GLU A 98 -9.66 38.92 19.29
CA GLU A 98 -10.01 39.96 18.33
C GLU A 98 -9.85 41.33 19.00
N LEU A 99 -8.92 42.15 18.49
CA LEU A 99 -8.65 43.48 18.99
C LEU A 99 -9.84 44.39 18.60
N ALA A 100 -10.59 44.88 19.58
CA ALA A 100 -11.67 45.85 19.41
C ALA A 100 -11.17 47.27 19.14
#